data_AF-A0A7J5E908-F1
#
_entry.id   AF-A0A7J5E908-F1
#
_cell.length_a   1.000
_cell.length_b   1.000
_cell.length_c   1.000
_cell.angle_alpha   90.00
_cell.angle_beta   90.00
_cell.angle_gamma   90.00
#
_symmetry.space_group_name_H-M   'P 1'
#
loop_
_entity.id
_entity.type
_entity.pdbx_description
1 polymer ?
#
loop_
_entity_poly.entity_id
_entity_poly.type
_entity_poly.pdbx_seq_one_letter_code
_entity_poly.pdbx_strand_id
1 'polypeptide(L)'
;MPDELGDAILFHHFPSKCESNPELASIIHVADYATQKLQIGNFYWDREYTFDRNVIDILKLGSEDKLNELIESYTELFQQDTNNFKI
;
A
#
# COMPACT_ATOMS: atom_id res chain seq x y z
N MET A 1 12.79 -17.38 -2.80
CA MET A 1 12.54 -16.05 -2.20
C MET A 1 12.49 -16.25 -0.70
N PRO A 2 12.89 -15.27 0.13
CA PRO A 2 12.70 -15.37 1.59
C PRO A 2 11.23 -15.63 1.91
N ASP A 3 10.95 -16.49 2.89
CA ASP A 3 9.60 -16.95 3.20
C ASP A 3 8.71 -15.80 3.66
N GLU A 4 9.27 -14.85 4.44
CA GLU A 4 8.56 -13.66 4.91
C GLU A 4 8.14 -12.74 3.77
N LEU A 5 8.97 -12.63 2.73
CA LEU A 5 8.62 -11.89 1.53
C LEU A 5 7.56 -12.66 0.71
N GLY A 6 7.62 -14.00 0.73
CA GLY A 6 6.62 -14.89 0.13
C GLY A 6 5.24 -14.63 0.68
N ASP A 7 5.11 -14.67 2.01
CA ASP A 7 3.85 -14.43 2.69
C ASP A 7 3.36 -13.01 2.49
N ALA A 8 4.24 -12.02 2.57
CA ALA A 8 3.84 -10.63 2.34
C ALA A 8 3.27 -10.41 0.93
N ILE A 9 3.87 -10.99 -0.10
CA ILE A 9 3.34 -10.95 -1.47
C ILE A 9 2.07 -11.79 -1.60
N LEU A 10 1.94 -12.92 -0.92
CA LEU A 10 0.72 -13.72 -0.99
C LEU A 10 -0.48 -12.98 -0.37
N PHE A 11 -0.25 -12.25 0.73
CA PHE A 11 -1.29 -11.65 1.54
C PHE A 11 -1.42 -10.13 1.40
N HIS A 12 -0.68 -9.46 0.50
CA HIS A 12 -0.73 -7.99 0.39
C HIS A 12 -2.12 -7.40 0.09
N HIS A 13 -3.08 -8.15 -0.47
CA HIS A 13 -4.47 -7.68 -0.62
C HIS A 13 -5.33 -7.86 0.65
N PHE A 14 -4.88 -8.72 1.57
CA PHE A 14 -5.54 -9.00 2.85
C PHE A 14 -4.50 -9.18 3.97
N PRO A 15 -3.75 -8.12 4.36
CA PRO A 15 -2.69 -8.22 5.36
C PRO A 15 -3.15 -8.82 6.68
N SER A 16 -4.41 -8.61 7.06
CA SER A 16 -5.03 -9.23 8.24
C SER A 16 -5.04 -10.76 8.26
N LYS A 17 -4.78 -11.42 7.11
CA LYS A 17 -4.67 -12.88 6.99
C LYS A 17 -3.23 -13.38 7.05
N CYS A 18 -2.23 -12.50 7.09
CA CYS A 18 -0.84 -12.87 7.19
C CYS A 18 -0.47 -13.14 8.66
N GLU A 19 -0.14 -14.39 8.99
CA GLU A 19 0.22 -14.76 10.37
C GLU A 19 1.70 -14.53 10.69
N SER A 20 2.58 -14.60 9.69
CA SER A 20 4.03 -14.54 9.88
C SER A 20 4.57 -13.12 10.04
N ASN A 21 4.12 -12.20 9.18
CA ASN A 21 4.53 -10.79 9.19
C ASN A 21 3.43 -9.87 8.60
N PRO A 22 2.33 -9.67 9.34
CA PRO A 22 1.23 -8.82 8.88
C PRO A 22 1.67 -7.38 8.65
N GLU A 23 2.71 -6.89 9.34
CA GLU A 23 3.27 -5.56 9.13
C GLU A 23 3.84 -5.40 7.73
N LEU A 24 4.64 -6.36 7.24
CA LEU A 24 5.21 -6.28 5.90
C LEU A 24 4.13 -6.36 4.82
N ALA A 25 3.16 -7.27 4.97
CA ALA A 25 2.00 -7.32 4.07
C ALA A 25 1.22 -5.99 4.08
N SER A 26 1.06 -5.39 5.26
CA SER A 26 0.36 -4.11 5.43
C SER A 26 1.10 -2.94 4.80
N ILE A 27 2.44 -2.93 4.84
CA ILE A 27 3.25 -1.90 4.18
C ILE A 27 3.06 -1.96 2.65
N ILE A 28 3.10 -3.16 2.07
CA ILE A 28 2.88 -3.35 0.63
C ILE A 28 1.46 -2.91 0.26
N HIS A 29 0.46 -3.35 1.01
CA HIS A 29 -0.95 -2.96 0.85
C HIS A 29 -1.16 -1.44 0.85
N VAL A 30 -0.51 -0.72 1.77
CA VAL A 30 -0.57 0.74 1.81
C VAL A 30 0.07 1.37 0.58
N ALA A 31 1.19 0.85 0.09
CA ALA A 31 1.83 1.36 -1.11
C ALA A 31 0.94 1.17 -2.36
N ASP A 32 0.31 0.01 -2.51
CA ASP A 32 -0.63 -0.25 -3.60
C ASP A 32 -1.88 0.63 -3.48
N TYR A 33 -2.43 0.77 -2.27
CA TYR A 33 -3.55 1.68 -2.03
C TYR A 33 -3.20 3.14 -2.37
N ALA A 34 -2.01 3.60 -1.97
CA ALA A 34 -1.56 4.97 -2.19
C ALA A 34 -1.42 5.26 -3.69
N THR A 35 -0.76 4.38 -4.44
CA THR A 35 -0.59 4.54 -5.89
C THR A 35 -1.94 4.53 -6.62
N GLN A 36 -2.86 3.64 -6.24
CA GLN A 36 -4.22 3.62 -6.77
C GLN A 36 -5.01 4.89 -6.45
N LYS A 37 -4.99 5.32 -5.18
CA LYS A 37 -5.71 6.52 -4.71
C LYS A 37 -5.21 7.78 -5.42
N LEU A 38 -3.91 7.88 -5.65
CA LEU A 38 -3.29 9.00 -6.37
C LEU A 38 -3.37 8.86 -7.90
N GLN A 39 -3.92 7.75 -8.41
CA GLN A 39 -4.00 7.42 -9.83
C GLN A 39 -2.62 7.38 -10.53
N ILE A 40 -1.60 6.92 -9.81
CA ILE A 40 -0.21 6.83 -10.30
C ILE A 40 0.08 5.37 -10.63
N GLY A 41 -0.11 4.98 -11.89
CA GLY A 41 0.22 3.63 -12.38
C GLY A 41 -0.90 2.96 -13.17
N ASN A 42 -0.65 1.72 -13.61
CA ASN A 42 -1.61 0.89 -14.34
C ASN A 42 -2.04 -0.31 -13.49
N PHE A 43 -3.28 -0.31 -13.01
CA PHE A 43 -3.78 -1.29 -12.03
C PHE A 43 -4.60 -2.41 -12.66
N TYR A 44 -4.16 -2.94 -13.80
CA TYR A 44 -4.95 -3.93 -14.55
C TYR A 44 -5.27 -5.19 -13.72
N TRP A 45 -4.33 -5.60 -12.87
CA TRP A 45 -4.39 -6.78 -12.01
C TRP A 45 -5.13 -6.53 -10.69
N ASP A 46 -5.19 -5.28 -10.22
CA ASP A 46 -5.71 -4.90 -8.89
C ASP A 46 -7.03 -4.14 -8.96
N ARG A 47 -7.78 -4.33 -10.06
CA ARG A 47 -8.95 -3.50 -10.39
C ARG A 47 -10.14 -3.57 -9.42
N GLU A 48 -10.21 -4.60 -8.59
CA GLU A 48 -11.29 -4.82 -7.61
C GLU A 48 -10.75 -5.02 -6.18
N TYR A 49 -9.58 -4.47 -5.92
CA TYR A 49 -8.97 -4.52 -4.62
C TYR A 49 -9.71 -3.62 -3.61
N THR A 50 -9.95 -4.15 -2.41
CA THR A 50 -10.62 -3.44 -1.31
C THR A 50 -9.61 -3.14 -0.22
N PHE A 51 -9.58 -1.90 0.27
CA PHE A 51 -8.68 -1.53 1.36
C PHE A 51 -9.01 -2.31 2.65
N ASP A 52 -8.07 -3.14 3.11
CA ASP A 52 -8.12 -3.83 4.40
C ASP A 52 -7.92 -2.82 5.54
N ARG A 53 -9.02 -2.46 6.21
CA ARG A 53 -8.99 -1.47 7.30
C ARG A 53 -8.21 -1.91 8.53
N ASN A 54 -7.97 -3.21 8.71
CA ASN A 54 -7.19 -3.71 9.85
C ASN A 54 -5.74 -3.20 9.80
N VAL A 55 -5.26 -2.80 8.62
CA VAL A 55 -3.94 -2.17 8.43
C VAL A 55 -3.74 -0.94 9.33
N ILE A 56 -4.81 -0.18 9.63
CA ILE A 56 -4.74 0.98 10.53
C ILE A 56 -4.27 0.54 11.92
N ASP A 57 -4.78 -0.59 12.40
CA ASP A 57 -4.44 -1.14 13.71
C ASP A 57 -3.08 -1.87 13.67
N ILE A 58 -2.84 -2.67 12.62
CA ILE A 58 -1.57 -3.42 12.44
C ILE A 58 -0.38 -2.46 12.44
N LEU A 59 -0.46 -1.37 11.66
CA LEU A 59 0.61 -0.38 11.54
C LEU A 59 0.51 0.76 12.57
N LYS A 60 -0.50 0.72 13.45
CA LYS A 60 -0.73 1.72 14.52
C LYS A 60 -0.81 3.16 13.98
N LEU A 61 -1.48 3.33 12.84
CA LEU A 61 -1.63 4.63 12.15
C LEU A 61 -2.61 5.56 12.86
N GLY A 62 -3.45 5.01 13.74
CA GLY A 62 -4.38 5.74 14.59
C GLY A 62 -5.75 5.98 13.96
N SER A 63 -5.82 6.42 12.70
CA SER A 63 -7.08 6.54 11.96
C SER A 63 -6.89 6.45 10.45
N GLU A 64 -7.98 6.18 9.73
CA GLU A 64 -8.02 6.22 8.27
C GLU A 64 -7.71 7.64 7.75
N ASP A 65 -8.15 8.68 8.46
CA ASP A 65 -7.84 10.08 8.11
C ASP A 65 -6.34 10.37 8.16
N LYS A 66 -5.63 9.89 9.19
CA LYS A 66 -4.17 10.05 9.28
C LYS A 66 -3.42 9.30 8.18
N LEU A 67 -3.91 8.12 7.81
CA LEU A 67 -3.38 7.39 6.65
C LEU A 67 -3.61 8.20 5.37
N ASN A 68 -4.78 8.79 5.21
CA ASN A 68 -5.10 9.61 4.04
C ASN A 68 -4.21 10.87 3.96
N GLU A 69 -4.01 11.58 5.07
CA GLU A 69 -3.08 12.71 5.18
C GLU A 69 -1.64 12.28 4.84
N LEU A 70 -1.22 11.11 5.33
CA LEU A 70 0.09 10.54 5.02
C LEU A 70 0.23 10.32 3.51
N ILE A 71 -0.71 9.62 2.88
CA ILE A 71 -0.70 9.35 1.43
C ILE A 71 -0.65 10.65 0.64
N GLU A 72 -1.49 11.62 1.00
CA GLU A 72 -1.57 12.92 0.33
C GLU A 72 -0.27 13.70 0.42
N SER A 73 0.46 13.59 1.53
CA SER A 73 1.78 14.24 1.69
C SER A 73 2.84 13.75 0.69
N TYR A 74 2.69 12.53 0.14
CA TYR A 74 3.58 12.01 -0.90
C TYR A 74 3.17 12.41 -2.33
N THR A 75 2.00 13.03 -2.52
CA THR A 75 1.51 13.42 -3.85
C THR A 75 2.51 14.29 -4.61
N GLU A 76 3.08 15.30 -3.93
CA GLU A 76 4.05 16.22 -4.54
C GLU A 76 5.35 15.51 -4.91
N LEU A 77 5.82 14.59 -4.07
CA LEU A 77 7.02 13.78 -4.33
C LEU A 77 6.84 12.90 -5.56
N PHE A 78 5.70 12.20 -5.67
CA PHE A 78 5.46 11.34 -6.83
C PHE A 78 5.25 12.13 -8.13
N GLN A 79 4.64 13.32 -8.08
CA GLN A 79 4.52 14.19 -9.25
C GLN A 79 5.87 14.69 -9.76
N GLN A 80 6.82 14.96 -8.86
CA GLN A 80 8.18 15.34 -9.22
C GLN A 80 8.94 14.17 -9.86
N ASP A 81 8.85 12.98 -9.28
CA ASP A 81 9.53 11.79 -9.80
C ASP A 81 9.01 11.38 -11.18
N THR A 82 7.69 11.42 -11.39
CA THR A 82 7.09 11.07 -12.70
C THR A 82 7.55 12.01 -13.81
N ASN A 83 7.85 13.28 -13.51
CA ASN A 83 8.41 14.21 -14.49
C ASN A 83 9.90 13.92 -14.81
N ASN A 84 10.65 13.35 -13.87
CA ASN A 84 12.05 12.96 -14.07
C ASN A 84 12.22 11.64 -14.83
N PHE A 85 11.19 10.78 -14.86
CA PHE A 85 11.21 9.49 -15.57
C PHE A 85 10.53 9.51 -16.95
N LYS A 86 10.15 10.68 -17.47
CA LYS A 86 9.73 10.80 -18.88
C LYS A 86 10.94 10.59 -19.80
N ILE A 87 11.11 9.35 -20.26
CA ILE A 87 11.96 8.96 -21.40
C ILE A 87 11.19 9.22 -22.69
#